data_AF-A0A533ZNQ8-F1
#
_entry.id   AF-A0A533ZNQ8-F1
#
_cell.length_a   1.000
_cell.length_b   1.000
_cell.length_c   1.000
_cell.angle_alpha   90.00
_cell.angle_beta   90.00
_cell.angle_gamma   90.00
#
_symmetry.space_group_name_H-M   'P 1'
#
loop_
_entity.id
_entity.type
_entity.pdbx_description
1 polymer ?
#
loop_
_entity_poly.entity_id
_entity_poly.type
_entity_poly.pdbx_seq_one_letter_code
_entity_poly.pdbx_strand_id
1 'polypeptide(L)'
;MTEQAEIELRQHALKSLLSTRKRRLGESLDQRIRRAGKQGIWGSLSRAECRDLHRQEIAHLRVQLEDLHLESALARRELIKLKRAMRRAERARAA
;
A
#
# COMPACT_ATOMS: atom_id res chain seq x y z
N MET A 1 23.19 1.43 -5.90
CA MET A 1 22.10 0.45 -6.17
C MET A 1 21.79 0.54 -7.66
N THR A 2 21.41 -0.54 -8.33
CA THR A 2 21.00 -0.46 -9.75
C THR A 2 19.56 0.05 -9.83
N GLU A 3 19.21 0.76 -10.91
CA GLU A 3 17.85 1.27 -11.16
C GLU A 3 16.79 0.14 -11.05
N GLN A 4 17.13 -1.07 -11.50
CA GLN A 4 16.26 -2.24 -11.36
C GLN A 4 16.01 -2.61 -9.89
N ALA A 5 17.05 -2.65 -9.07
CA ALA A 5 16.93 -3.01 -7.66
C ALA A 5 16.09 -1.98 -6.87
N GLU A 6 16.18 -0.70 -7.23
CA GLU A 6 15.37 0.36 -6.64
C GLU A 6 13.88 0.21 -6.99
N ILE A 7 13.58 -0.07 -8.26
CA ILE A 7 12.18 -0.30 -8.70
C ILE A 7 11.62 -1.57 -8.04
N GLU A 8 12.40 -2.64 -7.92
CA GLU A 8 11.98 -3.89 -7.26
C GLU A 8 11.74 -3.68 -5.75
N LEU A 9 12.61 -2.93 -5.06
CA LEU A 9 12.40 -2.55 -3.66
C LEU A 9 11.12 -1.72 -3.48
N ARG A 10 10.90 -0.74 -4.36
CA ARG A 10 9.67 0.08 -4.35
C ARG A 10 8.41 -0.78 -4.54
N GLN A 11 8.44 -1.74 -5.48
CA GLN A 11 7.31 -2.65 -5.68
C GLN A 11 7.02 -3.50 -4.44
N HIS A 12 8.07 -3.98 -3.76
CA HIS A 12 7.92 -4.75 -2.53
C HIS A 12 7.30 -3.91 -1.40
N ALA A 13 7.76 -2.66 -1.23
CA ALA A 13 7.19 -1.72 -0.28
C ALA A 13 5.70 -1.43 -0.58
N LEU A 14 5.36 -1.14 -1.84
CA LEU A 14 3.99 -0.91 -2.28
C LEU A 14 3.09 -2.12 -2.03
N LYS A 15 3.58 -3.34 -2.30
CA LYS A 15 2.83 -4.59 -2.02
C LYS A 15 2.54 -4.75 -0.53
N SER A 16 3.52 -4.47 0.32
CA SER A 16 3.38 -4.52 1.78
C SER A 16 2.37 -3.49 2.30
N LEU A 17 2.39 -2.28 1.74
CA LEU A 17 1.42 -1.22 2.06
C LEU A 17 0.01 -1.62 1.63
N LEU A 18 -0.17 -2.09 0.40
CA LEU A 18 -1.47 -2.56 -0.11
C LEU A 18 -2.07 -3.67 0.77
N SER A 19 -1.25 -4.67 1.15
CA SER A 19 -1.68 -5.75 2.04
C SER A 19 -2.15 -5.21 3.40
N THR A 20 -1.35 -4.33 4.00
CA THR A 20 -1.67 -3.73 5.31
C THR A 20 -2.94 -2.90 5.26
N ARG A 21 -3.13 -2.09 4.21
CA ARG A 21 -4.31 -1.23 4.05
C ARG A 21 -5.57 -2.03 3.76
N LYS A 22 -5.50 -3.09 2.94
CA LYS A 22 -6.62 -4.03 2.73
C LYS A 22 -7.04 -4.72 4.01
N ARG A 23 -6.08 -5.16 4.83
CA ARG A 23 -6.37 -5.74 6.14
C ARG A 23 -7.09 -4.77 7.06
N ARG A 24 -6.67 -3.50 7.09
CA ARG A 24 -7.34 -2.45 7.89
C ARG A 24 -8.73 -2.10 7.34
N LEU A 25 -8.93 -2.17 6.03
CA LEU A 25 -10.24 -1.94 5.40
C LEU A 25 -11.26 -3.02 5.79
N GLY A 26 -10.81 -4.27 5.97
CA GLY A 26 -11.64 -5.38 6.46
C GLY A 26 -11.77 -5.45 7.98
N GLU A 27 -11.15 -4.54 8.73
CA GLU A 27 -11.23 -4.51 10.20
C GLU A 27 -12.63 -4.04 10.62
N SER A 28 -13.32 -4.84 11.44
CA SER A 28 -14.61 -4.44 12.03
C SER A 28 -14.43 -3.34 13.08
N LEU A 29 -15.51 -2.61 13.37
CA LEU A 29 -15.54 -1.59 14.43
C LEU A 29 -15.02 -2.14 15.77
N ASP A 30 -15.45 -3.34 16.17
CA ASP A 30 -15.03 -3.94 17.45
C ASP A 30 -13.55 -4.32 17.47
N GLN A 31 -13.01 -4.81 16.35
CA GLN A 31 -11.57 -5.05 16.22
C GLN A 31 -10.78 -3.73 16.31
N ARG A 32 -11.26 -2.69 15.63
CA ARG A 32 -10.66 -1.37 15.63
C ARG A 32 -10.68 -0.71 17.01
N ILE A 33 -11.79 -0.84 17.75
CA ILE A 33 -11.92 -0.37 19.15
C ILE A 33 -10.95 -1.11 20.06
N ARG A 34 -10.90 -2.45 19.98
CA ARG A 34 -9.92 -3.25 20.78
C ARG A 34 -8.48 -2.82 20.50
N ARG A 35 -8.15 -2.54 19.24
CA ARG A 35 -6.82 -2.04 18.85
C ARG A 35 -6.58 -0.61 19.37
N ALA A 36 -7.59 0.26 19.35
CA ALA A 36 -7.51 1.61 19.91
C ALA A 36 -7.20 1.57 21.41
N GLY A 37 -7.91 0.71 22.16
CA GLY A 37 -7.70 0.54 23.60
C GLY A 37 -6.28 0.10 23.95
N LYS A 38 -5.69 -0.84 23.19
CA LYS A 38 -4.28 -1.24 23.36
C LYS A 38 -3.28 -0.11 23.09
N GLN A 39 -3.68 0.90 22.30
CA GLN A 39 -2.86 2.05 21.95
C GLN A 39 -3.14 3.26 22.86
N GLY A 40 -4.05 3.14 23.83
CA GLY A 40 -4.48 4.25 24.68
C GLY A 40 -5.32 5.30 23.94
N ILE A 41 -5.97 4.93 22.84
CA ILE A 41 -6.76 5.82 21.98
C ILE A 41 -8.24 5.40 22.06
N TRP A 42 -9.17 6.36 21.90
CA TRP A 42 -10.63 6.16 21.95
C TRP A 42 -11.19 5.70 23.31
N GLY A 43 -10.39 5.67 24.38
CA GLY A 43 -10.82 5.20 25.70
C GLY A 43 -11.95 6.02 26.33
N SER A 44 -12.07 7.30 25.98
CA SER A 44 -13.13 8.20 26.44
C SER A 44 -14.30 8.36 25.46
N LEU A 45 -14.23 7.72 24.28
CA LEU A 45 -15.24 7.89 23.25
C LEU A 45 -16.39 6.91 23.44
N SER A 46 -17.60 7.39 23.19
CA SER A 46 -18.77 6.54 23.04
C SER A 46 -18.63 5.62 21.82
N ARG A 47 -19.44 4.55 21.80
CA ARG A 47 -19.51 3.64 20.65
C ARG A 47 -19.97 4.35 19.37
N ALA A 48 -20.78 5.41 19.49
CA ALA A 48 -21.23 6.21 18.36
C ALA A 48 -20.07 7.02 17.76
N GLU A 49 -19.31 7.74 18.59
CA GLU A 49 -18.12 8.48 18.15
C GLU A 49 -17.06 7.56 17.54
N CYS A 50 -16.83 6.38 18.13
CA CYS A 50 -15.96 5.36 17.55
C CYS A 50 -16.43 4.90 16.16
N ARG A 51 -17.75 4.79 15.94
CA ARG A 51 -18.33 4.38 14.65
C ARG A 51 -18.09 5.45 13.59
N ASP A 52 -18.29 6.72 13.94
CA ASP A 52 -18.09 7.83 13.01
C ASP A 52 -16.63 7.96 12.60
N LEU A 53 -15.71 7.88 13.57
CA LEU A 53 -14.27 7.83 13.30
C LEU A 53 -13.89 6.61 12.45
N HIS A 54 -14.41 5.44 12.78
CA HIS A 54 -14.15 4.23 11.99
C HIS A 54 -14.66 4.38 10.54
N ARG A 55 -15.82 4.99 10.32
CA ARG A 55 -16.34 5.27 8.98
C ARG A 55 -15.43 6.21 8.19
N GLN A 56 -14.93 7.27 8.84
CA GLN A 56 -13.96 8.20 8.25
C GLN A 56 -12.64 7.51 7.91
N GLU A 57 -12.13 6.67 8.82
CA GLU A 57 -10.92 5.86 8.59
C GLU A 57 -11.09 4.93 7.38
N ILE A 58 -12.25 4.25 7.27
CA ILE A 58 -12.56 3.37 6.14
C ILE A 58 -12.61 4.17 4.82
N ALA A 59 -13.24 5.35 4.81
CA ALA A 59 -13.28 6.21 3.63
C ALA A 59 -11.87 6.63 3.20
N HIS A 60 -11.04 7.08 4.15
CA HIS A 60 -9.65 7.45 3.89
C HIS A 60 -8.81 6.26 3.39
N LEU A 61 -8.98 5.06 3.97
CA LEU A 61 -8.29 3.85 3.55
C LEU A 61 -8.63 3.45 2.11
N ARG A 62 -9.87 3.70 1.64
CA ARG A 62 -10.25 3.43 0.24
C ARG A 62 -9.51 4.33 -0.73
N VAL A 63 -9.46 5.64 -0.45
CA VAL A 63 -8.69 6.60 -1.26
C VAL A 63 -7.21 6.20 -1.30
N GLN A 64 -6.61 5.88 -0.16
CA GLN A 64 -5.22 5.41 -0.10
C GLN A 64 -4.98 4.14 -0.92
N LEU A 65 -5.95 3.23 -0.98
CA LEU A 65 -5.82 1.99 -1.75
C LEU A 65 -5.85 2.25 -3.26
N GLU A 66 -6.65 3.22 -3.71
CA GLU A 66 -6.70 3.64 -5.11
C GLU A 66 -5.35 4.23 -5.53
N ASP A 67 -4.80 5.15 -4.74
CA ASP A 67 -3.48 5.76 -4.97
C ASP A 67 -2.37 4.69 -5.01
N LEU A 68 -2.36 3.78 -4.02
CA LEU A 68 -1.37 2.71 -3.96
C LEU A 68 -1.49 1.71 -5.14
N HIS A 69 -2.71 1.45 -5.62
CA HIS A 69 -2.90 0.62 -6.81
C HIS A 69 -2.34 1.30 -8.05
N LEU A 70 -2.59 2.61 -8.22
CA LEU A 70 -2.04 3.40 -9.32
C LEU A 70 -0.51 3.39 -9.29
N GLU A 71 0.09 3.71 -8.15
CA GLU A 71 1.55 3.68 -7.98
C GLU A 71 2.15 2.30 -8.26
N SER A 72 1.50 1.23 -7.78
CA SER A 72 1.95 -0.14 -8.05
C SER A 72 1.91 -0.47 -9.54
N ALA A 73 0.87 -0.02 -10.26
CA ALA A 73 0.76 -0.20 -11.70
C ALA A 73 1.84 0.56 -12.46
N LEU A 74 2.16 1.79 -12.05
CA LEU A 74 3.23 2.60 -12.64
C LEU A 74 4.61 1.96 -12.43
N ALA A 75 4.95 1.58 -11.20
CA ALA A 75 6.22 0.92 -10.89
C ALA A 75 6.38 -0.41 -11.66
N ARG A 76 5.29 -1.15 -11.90
CA ARG A 76 5.31 -2.35 -12.77
C ARG A 76 5.63 -2.02 -14.22
N ARG A 77 5.03 -0.96 -14.76
CA ARG A 77 5.29 -0.51 -16.14
C ARG A 77 6.74 -0.07 -16.32
N GLU A 78 7.30 0.66 -15.36
CA GLU A 78 8.71 1.08 -15.34
C GLU A 78 9.65 -0.13 -15.36
N LEU A 79 9.43 -1.11 -14.48
CA LEU A 79 10.25 -2.32 -14.43
C LEU A 79 10.24 -3.09 -15.76
N ILE A 80 9.07 -3.20 -16.40
CA ILE A 80 8.94 -3.87 -17.70
C ILE A 80 9.74 -3.12 -18.78
N LYS A 81 9.64 -1.78 -18.80
CA LYS A 81 10.39 -0.95 -19.75
C LYS A 81 11.90 -1.11 -19.56
N LEU A 82 12.39 -1.04 -18.33
CA LEU A 82 13.81 -1.21 -18.00
C LEU A 82 14.31 -2.61 -18.41
N LYS A 83 13.59 -3.67 -18.03
CA LYS A 83 13.96 -5.06 -18.41
C LYS A 83 13.97 -5.30 -19.92
N ARG A 84 13.16 -4.57 -20.69
CA ARG A 84 13.20 -4.61 -22.16
C ARG A 84 14.40 -3.85 -22.71
N ALA A 85 14.71 -2.68 -22.16
CA ALA A 85 15.88 -1.88 -22.56
C ALA A 85 17.19 -2.64 -22.29
N MET A 86 17.33 -3.25 -21.11
CA MET A 86 18.49 -4.07 -20.75
C MET A 86 18.69 -5.23 -21.73
N ARG A 87 17.63 -5.98 -22.03
CA ARG A 87 17.67 -7.07 -23.02
C ARG A 87 18.07 -6.60 -24.42
N ARG A 88 17.64 -5.40 -24.83
CA ARG A 88 18.04 -4.82 -26.12
C ARG A 88 19.52 -4.44 -26.13
N ALA A 89 20.01 -3.82 -25.06
CA ALA A 89 21.41 -3.45 -24.91
C ALA A 89 22.32 -4.68 -24.89
N GLU A 90 21.90 -5.76 -24.21
CA GLU A 90 22.63 -7.03 -24.18
C GLU A 90 22.75 -7.65 -25.57
N ARG A 91 21.65 -7.71 -26.33
CA ARG A 91 21.68 -8.18 -27.73
C ARG A 91 22.59 -7.34 -28.62
N ALA A 92 22.56 -6.01 -28.47
CA ALA A 92 23.40 -5.12 -29.26
C ALA A 92 24.89 -5.25 -28.93
N ARG A 93 25.25 -5.68 -27.70
CA ARG A 93 26.65 -5.95 -27.31
C ARG A 93 27.13 -7.33 -27.78
N ALA A 94 26.21 -8.26 -28.02
CA ALA A 94 26.51 -9.62 -28.46
C ALA A 94 26.54 -9.77 -30.00
N ALA A 95 26.21 -8.71 -30.74
CA ALA A 95 26.28 -8.61 -32.19
C ALA A 95 27.53 -7.82 -32.60
#